data_AF-A0AAV2R1W6-F1
#
_entry.id   AF-A0AAV2R1W6-F1
#
_cell.length_a   1.000
_cell.length_b   1.000
_cell.length_c   1.000
_cell.angle_alpha   90.00
_cell.angle_beta   90.00
_cell.angle_gamma   90.00
#
_symmetry.space_group_name_H-M   'P 1'
#
loop_
_entity.id
_entity.type
_entity.pdbx_description
1 polymer ?
#
loop_
_entity_poly.entity_id
_entity_poly.type
_entity_poly.pdbx_seq_one_letter_code
_entity_poly.pdbx_strand_id
1 'polypeptide(L)'
;MNKGIVLLIFVFFISSGDALQQYQQVYKSGVIRVRRQTSPENCSGGKVWRGGRCQCSYNTSWNEETQLCTQSCPNGKIRRRGRCICPLSKIWDSELGLCSDPPACTAGMVWRSRSCRCPHLSSLDPETQVCTCIYGTYQALDGTCRTLM
;
A
#
# COMPACT_ATOMS: atom_id res chain seq x y z
N MET A 1 64.00 -12.52 -31.62
CA MET A 1 63.21 -11.84 -32.67
C MET A 1 61.79 -11.63 -32.17
N ASN A 2 61.23 -10.47 -32.52
CA ASN A 2 59.88 -9.94 -32.30
C ASN A 2 59.50 -9.32 -30.94
N LYS A 3 59.33 -7.99 -31.05
CA LYS A 3 58.92 -6.95 -30.11
C LYS A 3 57.39 -6.98 -29.89
N GLY A 4 56.93 -6.49 -28.74
CA GLY A 4 55.51 -6.24 -28.50
C GLY A 4 55.25 -5.39 -27.25
N ILE A 5 55.63 -4.11 -27.31
CA ILE A 5 55.18 -3.06 -26.39
C ILE A 5 53.70 -2.78 -26.68
N VAL A 6 52.76 -2.97 -25.75
CA VAL A 6 51.47 -2.25 -25.78
C VAL A 6 50.91 -2.03 -24.36
N LEU A 7 51.09 -0.76 -23.93
CA LEU A 7 50.24 0.06 -23.07
C LEU A 7 49.67 -0.53 -21.76
N LEU A 8 50.32 -0.11 -20.67
CA LEU A 8 49.65 0.35 -19.45
C LEU A 8 48.57 1.38 -19.83
N ILE A 9 47.32 0.95 -19.99
CA ILE A 9 46.20 1.90 -20.06
C ILE A 9 45.84 2.26 -18.62
N PHE A 10 46.61 3.21 -18.09
CA PHE A 10 46.12 4.17 -17.10
C PHE A 10 44.89 4.84 -17.70
N VAL A 11 43.69 4.33 -17.40
CA VAL A 11 42.48 5.12 -17.64
C VAL A 11 42.34 6.09 -16.47
N PHE A 12 43.04 7.22 -16.59
CA PHE A 12 42.60 8.46 -15.97
C PHE A 12 41.22 8.78 -16.54
N PHE A 13 40.15 8.60 -15.76
CA PHE A 13 38.95 9.42 -15.93
C PHE A 13 38.95 10.49 -14.85
N ILE A 14 39.18 11.71 -15.32
CA ILE A 14 39.20 12.95 -14.57
C ILE A 14 37.75 13.36 -14.27
N SER A 15 37.56 13.79 -13.02
CA SER A 15 36.56 14.73 -12.51
C SER A 15 35.09 14.32 -12.39
N SER A 16 34.62 14.50 -11.15
CA SER A 16 33.27 14.87 -10.73
C SER A 16 32.27 13.72 -10.54
N GLY A 17 32.14 13.30 -9.27
CA GLY A 17 30.90 12.85 -8.64
C GLY A 17 30.12 11.76 -9.36
N ASP A 18 30.36 10.50 -9.01
CA ASP A 18 29.37 9.70 -8.27
C ASP A 18 29.77 8.21 -8.19
N ALA A 19 29.62 7.70 -6.97
CA ALA A 19 29.47 6.29 -6.59
C ALA A 19 30.49 5.28 -7.15
N LEU A 20 31.48 4.97 -6.29
CA LEU A 20 32.26 3.74 -6.30
C LEU A 20 31.34 2.49 -6.44
N GLN A 21 31.22 1.93 -7.64
CA GLN A 21 30.62 0.61 -7.84
C GLN A 21 31.63 -0.48 -7.44
N GLN A 22 31.37 -1.13 -6.31
CA GLN A 22 32.10 -2.31 -5.83
C GLN A 22 31.95 -3.46 -6.82
N TYR A 23 32.97 -3.69 -7.64
CA TYR A 23 33.14 -4.92 -8.41
C TYR A 23 33.63 -6.03 -7.48
N GLN A 24 32.78 -7.03 -7.20
CA GLN A 24 33.21 -8.33 -6.67
C GLN A 24 33.34 -9.33 -7.82
N GLN A 25 34.58 -9.66 -8.20
CA GLN A 25 34.88 -10.69 -9.19
C GLN A 25 34.77 -12.08 -8.54
N VAL A 26 33.78 -12.88 -8.94
CA VAL A 26 33.78 -14.33 -8.69
C VAL A 26 34.24 -15.04 -9.95
N TYR A 27 35.53 -15.39 -10.00
CA TYR A 27 36.09 -16.25 -11.03
C TYR A 27 35.66 -17.69 -10.79
N LYS A 28 34.85 -18.26 -11.70
CA LYS A 28 34.90 -19.69 -12.07
C LYS A 28 34.06 -19.97 -13.32
N SER A 29 34.74 -20.48 -14.35
CA SER A 29 34.19 -21.18 -15.52
C SER A 29 33.30 -20.39 -16.49
N GLY A 30 33.94 -19.74 -17.46
CA GLY A 30 33.72 -20.09 -18.87
C GLY A 30 32.44 -19.62 -19.58
N VAL A 31 31.48 -18.96 -18.94
CA VAL A 31 30.40 -18.24 -19.63
C VAL A 31 30.02 -17.01 -18.80
N ILE A 32 30.45 -15.82 -19.22
CA ILE A 32 29.92 -14.57 -18.65
C ILE A 32 28.49 -14.41 -19.18
N ARG A 33 27.52 -15.06 -18.55
CA ARG A 33 26.15 -14.58 -18.60
C ARG A 33 26.13 -13.33 -17.73
N VAL A 34 26.41 -12.19 -18.34
CA VAL A 34 25.97 -10.91 -17.79
C VAL A 34 24.45 -11.03 -17.78
N ARG A 35 23.87 -11.48 -16.66
CA ARG A 35 22.48 -11.15 -16.38
C ARG A 35 22.51 -9.65 -16.26
N ARG A 36 22.24 -8.97 -17.37
CA ARG A 36 21.90 -7.56 -17.39
C ARG A 36 20.64 -7.48 -16.54
N GLN A 37 20.80 -7.38 -15.23
CA GLN A 37 19.79 -6.81 -14.38
C GLN A 37 19.77 -5.36 -14.83
N THR A 38 19.01 -5.06 -15.88
CA THR A 38 18.55 -3.70 -16.11
C THR A 38 17.62 -3.40 -14.93
N SER A 39 18.20 -3.08 -13.77
CA SER A 39 17.56 -2.11 -12.91
C SER A 39 17.41 -0.88 -13.80
N PRO A 40 16.20 -0.41 -14.12
CA PRO A 40 16.08 0.95 -14.60
C PRO A 40 16.61 1.80 -13.44
N GLU A 41 17.74 2.45 -13.65
CA GLU A 41 18.44 3.24 -12.63
C GLU A 41 17.61 4.43 -12.10
N ASN A 42 16.36 4.60 -12.53
CA ASN A 42 15.47 5.66 -12.08
C ASN A 42 14.22 5.10 -11.39
N CYS A 43 14.38 4.55 -10.20
CA CYS A 43 13.28 4.48 -9.25
C CYS A 43 13.07 5.87 -8.63
N SER A 44 12.31 6.72 -9.31
CA SER A 44 12.05 8.10 -8.88
C SER A 44 11.27 8.18 -7.56
N GLY A 45 11.51 9.24 -6.79
CA GLY A 45 10.74 9.54 -5.58
C GLY A 45 11.08 8.65 -4.38
N GLY A 46 12.33 8.18 -4.26
CA GLY A 46 12.80 7.39 -3.12
C GLY A 46 12.34 5.92 -3.13
N LYS A 47 11.91 5.42 -4.28
CA LYS A 47 11.59 3.99 -4.49
C LYS A 47 12.88 3.18 -4.59
N VAL A 48 12.86 1.94 -4.10
CA VAL A 48 13.95 0.98 -4.20
C VAL A 48 13.59 -0.14 -5.17
N TRP A 49 14.57 -0.64 -5.92
CA TRP A 49 14.37 -1.77 -6.82
C TRP A 49 14.30 -3.08 -6.01
N ARG A 50 13.10 -3.68 -5.91
CA ARG A 50 12.87 -4.95 -5.20
C ARG A 50 11.87 -5.83 -5.93
N GLY A 51 12.24 -7.09 -6.17
CA GLY A 51 11.37 -8.09 -6.80
C GLY A 51 11.00 -7.76 -8.25
N GLY A 52 11.91 -7.12 -9.00
CA GLY A 52 11.70 -6.77 -10.40
C GLY A 52 10.83 -5.53 -10.65
N ARG A 53 10.54 -4.72 -9.62
CA ARG A 53 9.79 -3.46 -9.73
C ARG A 53 10.27 -2.42 -8.72
N CYS A 54 10.11 -1.13 -9.02
CA CYS A 54 10.35 -0.03 -8.09
C CYS A 54 9.25 0.04 -7.03
N GLN A 55 9.60 -0.11 -5.74
CA GLN A 55 8.67 -0.05 -4.62
C GLN A 55 9.24 0.80 -3.50
N CYS A 56 8.38 1.45 -2.70
CA CYS A 56 8.85 2.11 -1.49
C CYS A 56 9.48 1.09 -0.52
N SER A 57 10.51 1.54 0.20
CA SER A 57 11.20 0.78 1.24
C SER A 57 10.24 0.27 2.32
N TYR A 58 10.71 -0.66 3.14
CA TYR A 58 9.91 -1.09 4.30
C TYR A 58 9.54 0.11 5.16
N ASN A 59 8.29 0.10 5.61
CA ASN A 59 7.69 1.15 6.40
C ASN A 59 7.52 2.51 5.70
N THR A 60 7.71 2.63 4.39
CA THR A 60 7.33 3.80 3.61
C THR A 60 6.25 3.48 2.59
N SER A 61 5.44 4.48 2.26
CA SER A 61 4.35 4.40 1.30
C SER A 61 4.47 5.51 0.28
N TRP A 62 4.06 5.23 -0.96
CA TRP A 62 4.07 6.23 -2.03
C TRP A 62 3.03 7.29 -1.75
N ASN A 63 3.44 8.55 -1.65
CA ASN A 63 2.54 9.69 -1.62
C ASN A 63 2.37 10.23 -3.05
N GLU A 64 1.13 10.20 -3.57
CA GLU A 64 0.82 10.68 -4.93
C GLU A 64 0.90 12.21 -5.05
N GLU A 65 0.67 12.94 -3.96
CA GLU A 65 0.73 14.41 -3.95
C GLU A 65 2.18 14.90 -4.04
N THR A 66 3.07 14.32 -3.23
CA THR A 66 4.48 14.73 -3.19
C THR A 66 5.38 13.92 -4.12
N GLN A 67 4.85 12.86 -4.75
CA GLN A 67 5.60 11.91 -5.59
C GLN A 67 6.85 11.36 -4.86
N LEU A 68 6.74 11.15 -3.54
CA LEU A 68 7.83 10.69 -2.68
C LEU A 68 7.35 9.54 -1.78
N CYS A 69 8.27 8.62 -1.46
CA CYS A 69 8.03 7.61 -0.44
C CYS A 69 8.09 8.25 0.96
N THR A 70 6.95 8.37 1.62
CA THR A 70 6.84 8.95 2.96
C THR A 70 6.64 7.87 4.01
N GLN A 71 7.13 8.10 5.23
CA GLN A 71 6.86 7.21 6.37
C GLN A 71 5.37 7.21 6.76
N SER A 72 4.69 8.34 6.56
CA SER A 72 3.25 8.48 6.75
C SER A 72 2.48 7.88 5.57
N CYS A 73 1.38 7.20 5.89
CA CYS A 73 0.41 6.77 4.90
C CYS A 73 -0.33 8.00 4.34
N PRO A 74 -0.38 8.18 3.02
CA PRO A 74 -1.02 9.35 2.41
C PRO A 74 -2.54 9.29 2.57
N ASN A 75 -3.19 10.44 2.33
CA ASN A 75 -4.63 10.57 2.13
C ASN A 75 -5.47 10.07 3.34
N GLY A 76 -4.99 10.35 4.56
CA GLY A 76 -5.66 9.98 5.81
C GLY A 76 -5.63 8.49 6.15
N LYS A 77 -4.87 7.68 5.41
CA LYS A 77 -4.69 6.26 5.73
C LYS A 77 -3.81 6.09 6.97
N ILE A 78 -4.03 5.02 7.72
CA ILE A 78 -3.19 4.57 8.81
C ILE A 78 -2.45 3.29 8.44
N ARG A 79 -1.27 3.08 9.04
CA ARG A 79 -0.50 1.85 8.84
C ARG A 79 -1.06 0.75 9.75
N ARG A 80 -1.58 -0.33 9.16
CA ARG A 80 -1.87 -1.58 9.89
C ARG A 80 -1.31 -2.77 9.12
N ARG A 81 -0.60 -3.67 9.82
CA ARG A 81 -0.02 -4.90 9.26
C ARG A 81 0.79 -4.65 7.97
N GLY A 82 1.60 -3.60 7.96
CA GLY A 82 2.47 -3.26 6.81
C GLY A 82 1.74 -2.67 5.59
N ARG A 83 0.44 -2.37 5.68
CA ARG A 83 -0.34 -1.75 4.60
C ARG A 83 -0.97 -0.44 5.07
N CYS A 84 -1.18 0.49 4.15
CA CYS A 84 -1.94 1.70 4.40
C CYS A 84 -3.43 1.42 4.17
N ILE A 85 -4.24 1.56 5.21
CA ILE A 85 -5.69 1.34 5.18
C ILE A 85 -6.40 2.54 5.80
N CYS A 86 -7.67 2.78 5.47
CA CYS A 86 -8.45 3.77 6.20
C CYS A 86 -8.65 3.34 7.66
N PRO A 87 -8.73 4.31 8.60
CA PRO A 87 -9.07 4.03 9.99
C PRO A 87 -10.47 3.39 10.10
N LEU A 88 -10.74 2.71 11.22
CA LEU A 88 -11.94 1.87 11.38
C LEU A 88 -13.28 2.61 11.18
N SER A 89 -13.31 3.92 11.42
CA SER A 89 -14.50 4.76 11.27
C SER A 89 -14.62 5.44 9.90
N LYS A 90 -13.66 5.24 8.98
CA LYS A 90 -13.62 5.90 7.67
C LYS A 90 -13.59 4.89 6.54
N ILE A 91 -14.09 5.31 5.38
CA ILE A 91 -14.03 4.55 4.13
C ILE A 91 -13.17 5.28 3.10
N TRP A 92 -12.68 4.56 2.10
CA TRP A 92 -11.94 5.19 1.00
C TRP A 92 -12.93 5.82 0.03
N ASP A 93 -12.78 7.11 -0.17
CA ASP A 93 -13.50 7.88 -1.18
C ASP A 93 -12.65 7.97 -2.44
N SER A 94 -13.13 7.41 -3.55
CA SER A 94 -12.41 7.47 -4.83
C SER A 94 -12.52 8.82 -5.51
N GLU A 95 -13.55 9.61 -5.21
CA GLU A 95 -13.77 10.93 -5.80
C GLU A 95 -12.87 11.97 -5.13
N LEU A 96 -12.81 11.96 -3.80
CA LEU A 96 -11.94 12.84 -3.02
C LEU A 96 -10.50 12.31 -2.91
N GLY A 97 -10.28 11.04 -3.23
CA GLY A 97 -8.98 10.38 -3.10
C GLY A 97 -8.47 10.31 -1.66
N LEU A 98 -9.37 10.28 -0.66
CA LEU A 98 -9.04 10.30 0.77
C LEU A 98 -9.97 9.44 1.63
N CYS A 99 -9.58 9.18 2.88
CA CYS A 99 -10.45 8.49 3.83
C CYS A 99 -11.52 9.42 4.40
N SER A 100 -12.77 9.28 3.95
CA SER A 100 -13.93 10.08 4.36
C SER A 100 -14.86 9.30 5.30
N ASP A 101 -15.82 10.00 5.90
CA ASP A 101 -16.85 9.34 6.71
C ASP A 101 -17.74 8.44 5.83
N PRO A 102 -18.18 7.29 6.37
CA PRO A 102 -19.14 6.45 5.66
C PRO A 102 -20.43 7.22 5.40
N PRO A 103 -21.14 6.90 4.31
CA PRO A 103 -22.42 7.53 4.03
C PRO A 103 -23.40 7.27 5.18
N ALA A 104 -24.26 8.25 5.46
CA ALA A 104 -25.33 8.09 6.43
C ALA A 104 -26.28 6.98 5.97
N CYS A 105 -26.45 5.95 6.79
CA CYS A 105 -27.41 4.89 6.55
C CYS A 105 -28.80 5.34 7.03
N THR A 106 -29.83 5.07 6.23
CA THR A 106 -31.22 5.42 6.54
C THR A 106 -31.93 4.29 7.28
N ALA A 107 -33.13 4.58 7.80
CA ALA A 107 -34.07 3.56 8.30
C ALA A 107 -33.54 2.64 9.42
N GLY A 108 -32.70 3.17 10.30
CA GLY A 108 -32.13 2.44 11.44
C GLY A 108 -31.01 1.46 11.05
N MET A 109 -30.55 1.49 9.80
CA MET A 109 -29.39 0.72 9.36
C MET A 109 -28.09 1.30 9.92
N VAL A 110 -27.10 0.44 10.09
CA VAL A 110 -25.75 0.80 10.52
C VAL A 110 -24.75 0.45 9.42
N TRP A 111 -23.74 1.30 9.23
CA TRP A 111 -22.67 1.01 8.30
C TRP A 111 -21.76 -0.09 8.86
N ARG A 112 -21.83 -1.30 8.27
CA ARG A 112 -20.96 -2.43 8.61
C ARG A 112 -20.50 -3.16 7.37
N SER A 113 -19.23 -3.56 7.35
CA SER A 113 -18.64 -4.35 6.27
C SER A 113 -18.81 -3.72 4.88
N ARG A 114 -18.63 -2.40 4.78
CA ARG A 114 -18.75 -1.61 3.53
C ARG A 114 -20.18 -1.55 2.94
N SER A 115 -21.20 -1.70 3.77
CA SER A 115 -22.61 -1.61 3.35
C SER A 115 -23.48 -1.18 4.53
N CYS A 116 -24.60 -0.52 4.25
CA CYS A 116 -25.65 -0.32 5.25
C CYS A 116 -26.35 -1.65 5.49
N ARG A 117 -26.42 -2.08 6.76
CA ARG A 117 -27.10 -3.31 7.17
C ARG A 117 -27.89 -3.06 8.44
N CYS A 118 -28.94 -3.83 8.66
CA CYS A 118 -29.63 -3.81 9.93
C CYS A 118 -28.68 -4.25 11.09
N PRO A 119 -28.85 -3.66 12.28
CA PRO A 119 -28.08 -4.04 13.46
C PRO A 119 -28.30 -5.52 13.87
N HIS A 120 -27.55 -5.98 14.86
CA HIS A 120 -27.63 -7.37 15.32
C HIS A 120 -29.04 -7.68 15.87
N LEU A 121 -29.58 -8.86 15.54
CA LEU A 121 -30.96 -9.28 15.87
C LEU A 121 -32.07 -8.41 15.27
N SER A 122 -31.79 -7.70 14.17
CA SER A 122 -32.84 -7.04 13.38
C SER A 122 -32.79 -7.42 11.91
N SER A 123 -33.94 -7.35 11.26
CA SER A 123 -34.15 -7.61 9.85
C SER A 123 -34.83 -6.41 9.19
N LEU A 124 -34.59 -6.24 7.89
CA LEU A 124 -35.28 -5.21 7.12
C LEU A 124 -36.72 -5.66 6.87
N ASP A 125 -37.67 -4.85 7.32
CA ASP A 125 -39.08 -5.05 7.02
C ASP A 125 -39.35 -4.67 5.56
N PRO A 126 -39.93 -5.56 4.74
CA PRO A 126 -40.11 -5.33 3.31
C PRO A 126 -41.15 -4.24 3.00
N GLU A 127 -42.13 -4.02 3.88
CA GLU A 127 -43.21 -3.05 3.66
C GLU A 127 -42.77 -1.64 4.04
N THR A 128 -42.14 -1.50 5.21
CA THR A 128 -41.76 -0.20 5.76
C THR A 128 -40.34 0.21 5.40
N GLN A 129 -39.50 -0.73 4.92
CA GLN A 129 -38.08 -0.52 4.66
C GLN A 129 -37.30 -0.06 5.90
N VAL A 130 -37.78 -0.39 7.10
CA VAL A 130 -37.15 -0.08 8.39
C VAL A 130 -36.64 -1.34 9.06
N CYS A 131 -35.52 -1.25 9.77
CA CYS A 131 -35.01 -2.39 10.55
C CYS A 131 -35.87 -2.63 11.79
N THR A 132 -36.44 -3.83 11.90
CA THR A 132 -37.26 -4.29 13.03
C THR A 132 -36.59 -5.47 13.72
N CYS A 133 -36.82 -5.63 15.03
CA CYS A 133 -36.27 -6.76 15.78
C CYS A 133 -36.86 -8.08 15.27
N ILE A 134 -36.00 -9.10 15.12
CA ILE A 134 -36.45 -10.42 14.64
C ILE A 134 -37.38 -11.10 15.66
N TYR A 135 -38.17 -12.07 15.21
CA TYR A 135 -39.07 -12.83 16.08
C TYR A 135 -38.31 -13.45 17.27
N GLY A 136 -38.89 -13.35 18.47
CA GLY A 136 -38.28 -13.84 19.71
C GLY A 136 -37.27 -12.87 20.34
N THR A 137 -37.16 -11.65 19.83
CA THR A 137 -36.33 -10.58 20.42
C THR A 137 -37.19 -9.36 20.75
N TYR A 138 -36.69 -8.50 21.64
CA TYR A 138 -37.36 -7.28 22.05
C TYR A 138 -36.44 -6.07 21.88
N GLN A 139 -37.03 -4.89 21.67
CA GLN A 139 -36.30 -3.63 21.62
C GLN A 139 -36.08 -3.12 23.06
N ALA A 140 -34.82 -2.98 23.44
CA ALA A 140 -34.43 -2.37 24.71
C ALA A 140 -34.59 -0.84 24.65
N LEU A 141 -34.54 -0.18 25.82
CA LEU A 141 -34.67 1.28 25.94
C LEU A 141 -33.59 2.07 25.19
N ASP A 142 -32.44 1.45 24.92
CA ASP A 142 -31.35 2.02 24.11
C ASP A 142 -31.57 1.83 22.59
N GLY A 143 -32.72 1.29 22.19
CA GLY A 143 -33.08 0.99 20.80
C GLY A 143 -32.44 -0.28 20.24
N THR A 144 -31.68 -1.04 21.04
CA THR A 144 -31.04 -2.29 20.59
C THR A 144 -31.96 -3.50 20.72
N CYS A 145 -31.90 -4.43 19.75
CA CYS A 145 -32.64 -5.69 19.83
C CYS A 145 -31.88 -6.70 20.68
N ARG A 146 -32.56 -7.33 21.65
CA ARG A 146 -31.98 -8.32 22.57
C ARG A 146 -32.89 -9.55 22.70
N THR A 147 -32.31 -10.70 23.04
CA THR A 147 -33.06 -11.92 23.34
C THR A 147 -33.56 -11.90 24.78
N LEU A 148 -34.75 -12.43 25.03
CA LEU A 148 -35.18 -12.77 26.39
C LEU A 148 -34.28 -13.93 26.88
N MET A 149 -33.44 -13.67 27.87
CA MET A 149 -32.67 -14.71 28.57
C MET A 149 -33.55 -15.39 29.62
#